data_AF-A0AAU9C4J9-F1
#
_entry.id   AF-A0AAU9C4J9-F1
#
_cell.length_a   1.000
_cell.length_b   1.000
_cell.length_c   1.000
_cell.angle_alpha   90.00
_cell.angle_beta   90.00
_cell.angle_gamma   90.00
#
_symmetry.space_group_name_H-M   'P 1'
#
loop_
_entity.id
_entity.type
_entity.pdbx_description
1 polymer ?
#
loop_
_entity_poly.entity_id
_entity_poly.type
_entity_poly.pdbx_seq_one_letter_code
_entity_poly.pdbx_strand_id
1 'polypeptide(L)'
;MKPFFWLIFILGLALGGCSEDNGSATGRGPTTIKGLVSDDNGPVPLAVIEATDEQGRLLATTDADASGHFEITIPATAPYPLLLVARLPDNKQLLAVVTSNQVVEQDISPYTDLVVKSARQLGGLTPENIAKAAGAAINMRPSQGGKRSSTGFKGDLTKQYGGWH
;
A
#
# COMPACT_ATOMS: atom_id res chain seq x y z
N MET A 1 -4.81 -33.62 64.25
CA MET A 1 -3.38 -33.32 64.46
C MET A 1 -3.04 -32.08 63.66
N LYS A 2 -2.61 -31.01 64.32
CA LYS A 2 -2.01 -29.80 63.73
C LYS A 2 -0.52 -29.86 64.01
N PRO A 3 0.32 -29.44 63.06
CA PRO A 3 1.16 -28.26 63.33
C PRO A 3 1.35 -27.46 62.02
N PHE A 4 1.97 -26.30 61.92
CA PHE A 4 2.68 -25.43 62.84
C PHE A 4 2.70 -24.04 62.18
N PHE A 5 2.73 -23.03 63.03
CA PHE A 5 2.86 -21.61 62.72
C PHE A 5 4.30 -21.32 62.25
N TRP A 6 4.49 -20.59 61.15
CA TRP A 6 5.70 -19.75 61.03
C TRP A 6 5.47 -18.52 60.15
N LEU A 7 5.81 -17.39 60.75
CA LEU A 7 5.64 -16.03 60.29
C LEU A 7 7.07 -15.47 60.22
N ILE A 8 7.58 -15.19 59.02
CA ILE A 8 8.80 -14.39 58.88
C ILE A 8 8.60 -13.27 57.85
N PHE A 9 8.77 -12.09 58.41
CA PHE A 9 8.87 -10.73 57.92
C PHE A 9 10.15 -10.57 57.07
N ILE A 10 10.05 -10.09 55.83
CA ILE A 10 11.18 -9.53 55.04
C ILE A 10 10.62 -8.30 54.30
N LEU A 11 10.79 -7.12 54.90
CA LEU A 11 11.84 -6.13 54.58
C LEU A 11 11.58 -5.41 53.24
N GLY A 12 10.83 -4.31 53.33
CA GLY A 12 10.62 -3.37 52.24
C GLY A 12 11.87 -2.54 52.00
N LEU A 13 12.40 -2.64 50.79
CA LEU A 13 13.36 -1.70 50.21
C LEU A 13 12.77 -1.24 48.87
N ALA A 14 12.23 -0.03 48.83
CA ALA A 14 11.83 0.62 47.58
C ALA A 14 12.55 1.97 47.49
N LEU A 15 13.74 1.92 46.88
CA LEU A 15 14.35 3.06 46.21
C LEU A 15 14.01 2.93 44.73
N GLY A 16 13.31 3.93 44.21
CA GLY A 16 12.91 4.08 42.81
C GLY A 16 11.89 5.22 42.82
N GLY A 17 12.28 6.48 42.66
CA GLY A 17 12.96 6.93 41.45
C GLY A 17 11.97 6.94 40.30
N CYS A 18 10.82 7.60 40.46
CA CYS A 18 9.94 7.91 39.35
C CYS A 18 10.57 9.07 38.57
N SER A 19 11.40 8.73 37.59
CA SER A 19 11.59 9.63 36.45
C SER A 19 10.31 9.57 35.64
N GLU A 20 9.62 10.70 35.56
CA GLU A 20 8.44 10.88 34.74
C GLU A 20 8.89 11.10 33.28
N ASP A 21 9.17 9.99 32.60
CA ASP A 21 9.40 9.99 31.16
C ASP A 21 8.03 10.16 30.48
N ASN A 22 7.55 11.39 30.37
CA ASN A 22 6.45 11.75 29.47
C ASN A 22 6.97 11.71 28.02
N GLY A 23 7.35 10.53 27.56
CA GLY A 23 7.44 10.21 26.15
C GLY A 23 6.03 10.03 25.64
N SER A 24 5.42 11.10 25.12
CA SER A 24 4.25 11.01 24.25
C SER A 24 4.60 10.12 23.07
N ALA A 25 4.37 8.82 23.21
CA ALA A 25 4.21 7.94 22.08
C ALA A 25 2.96 8.43 21.36
N THR A 26 3.15 9.21 20.29
CA THR A 26 2.12 9.43 19.28
C THR A 26 1.78 8.04 18.73
N GLY A 27 0.87 7.36 19.40
CA GLY A 27 0.35 6.07 18.98
C GLY A 27 -0.25 6.29 17.60
N ARG A 28 0.41 5.73 16.58
CA ARG A 28 -0.15 5.66 15.24
C ARG A 28 -1.54 5.03 15.39
N GLY A 29 -2.59 5.68 14.91
CA GLY A 29 -3.91 5.05 14.87
C GLY A 29 -3.95 3.96 13.81
N PRO A 30 -4.95 3.06 13.83
CA PRO A 30 -5.24 2.24 12.67
C PRO A 30 -5.56 3.13 11.46
N THR A 31 -5.15 2.70 10.27
CA THR A 31 -5.42 3.42 9.01
C THR A 31 -6.40 2.64 8.18
N THR A 32 -7.45 3.29 7.70
CA THR A 32 -8.38 2.69 6.75
C THR A 32 -8.01 3.08 5.32
N ILE A 33 -7.84 2.08 4.47
CA ILE A 33 -7.54 2.23 3.05
C ILE A 33 -8.78 1.83 2.26
N LYS A 34 -9.17 2.68 1.31
CA LYS A 34 -10.26 2.43 0.38
C LYS A 34 -9.71 2.29 -1.03
N GLY A 35 -10.44 1.63 -1.91
CA GLY A 35 -10.04 1.55 -3.31
C GLY A 35 -11.02 0.75 -4.15
N LEU A 36 -10.67 0.62 -5.42
CA LEU A 36 -11.36 -0.20 -6.40
C LEU A 36 -10.44 -1.35 -6.84
N VAL A 37 -10.97 -2.57 -6.86
CA VAL A 37 -10.34 -3.70 -7.55
C VAL A 37 -10.84 -3.72 -8.99
N SER A 38 -9.92 -3.67 -9.95
CA SER A 38 -10.24 -3.72 -11.38
C SER A 38 -9.26 -4.60 -12.14
N ASP A 39 -9.71 -5.22 -13.23
CA ASP A 39 -8.89 -5.92 -14.22
C ASP A 39 -8.99 -5.22 -15.59
N ASP A 40 -8.50 -5.87 -16.65
CA ASP A 40 -8.58 -5.35 -18.02
C ASP A 40 -10.02 -5.21 -18.55
N ASN A 41 -11.00 -5.86 -17.91
CA ASN A 41 -12.42 -5.86 -18.27
C ASN A 41 -13.26 -4.89 -17.43
N GLY A 42 -12.73 -4.36 -16.33
CA GLY A 42 -13.40 -3.38 -15.47
C GLY A 42 -13.34 -3.73 -13.98
N PRO A 43 -14.25 -3.18 -13.16
CA PRO A 43 -14.35 -3.52 -11.74
C PRO A 43 -14.57 -5.01 -11.49
N VAL A 44 -13.89 -5.57 -10.48
CA VAL A 44 -14.00 -6.99 -10.13
C VAL A 44 -14.72 -7.14 -8.80
N PRO A 45 -16.01 -7.55 -8.80
CA PRO A 45 -16.75 -7.77 -7.57
C PRO A 45 -16.30 -9.04 -6.86
N LEU A 46 -16.58 -9.13 -5.55
CA LEU A 46 -16.33 -10.32 -4.73
C LEU A 46 -14.86 -10.77 -4.71
N ALA A 47 -13.92 -9.87 -5.04
CA ALA A 47 -12.51 -10.13 -4.81
C ALA A 47 -12.22 -10.15 -3.31
N VAL A 48 -11.32 -11.02 -2.87
CA VAL A 48 -10.84 -11.04 -1.48
C VAL A 48 -9.56 -10.23 -1.41
N ILE A 49 -9.51 -9.20 -0.57
CA ILE A 49 -8.34 -8.35 -0.36
C ILE A 49 -7.65 -8.78 0.94
N GLU A 50 -6.35 -9.01 0.85
CA GLU A 50 -5.48 -9.27 1.99
C GLU A 50 -4.40 -8.20 2.06
N ALA A 51 -4.23 -7.59 3.23
CA ALA A 51 -3.05 -6.79 3.52
C ALA A 51 -1.98 -7.68 4.16
N THR A 52 -0.78 -7.70 3.59
CA THR A 52 0.35 -8.50 4.06
C THR A 52 1.59 -7.65 4.23
N ASP A 53 2.49 -8.03 5.15
CA ASP A 53 3.84 -7.45 5.19
C ASP A 53 4.74 -8.04 4.08
N GLU A 54 5.98 -7.55 3.97
CA GLU A 54 6.92 -8.02 2.95
C GLU A 54 7.26 -9.52 3.07
N GLN A 55 7.09 -10.10 4.26
CA GLN A 55 7.30 -11.53 4.53
C GLN A 55 6.05 -12.37 4.21
N GLY A 56 4.95 -11.75 3.80
CA GLY A 56 3.70 -12.42 3.47
C GLY A 56 2.83 -12.75 4.68
N ARG A 57 3.11 -12.18 5.86
CA ARG A 57 2.26 -12.36 7.04
C ARG A 57 1.00 -11.50 6.88
N LEU A 58 -0.16 -12.12 7.08
CA LEU A 58 -1.46 -11.46 7.02
C LEU A 58 -1.61 -10.44 8.16
N LEU A 59 -1.98 -9.22 7.80
CA LEU A 59 -2.21 -8.10 8.71
C LEU A 59 -3.70 -7.77 8.84
N ALA A 60 -4.44 -7.83 7.72
CA ALA A 60 -5.87 -7.59 7.65
C ALA A 60 -6.46 -8.24 6.39
N THR A 61 -7.78 -8.42 6.37
CA THR A 61 -8.50 -8.93 5.20
C THR A 61 -9.87 -8.26 5.09
N THR A 62 -10.38 -8.12 3.87
CA THR A 62 -11.72 -7.62 3.56
C THR A 62 -12.17 -8.18 2.21
N ASP A 63 -13.44 -8.02 1.87
CA ASP A 63 -14.01 -8.40 0.58
C ASP A 63 -14.38 -7.15 -0.22
N ALA A 64 -14.26 -7.22 -1.54
CA ALA A 64 -14.81 -6.21 -2.44
C ALA A 64 -16.33 -6.37 -2.56
N ASP A 65 -17.03 -5.24 -2.61
CA ASP A 65 -18.48 -5.21 -2.82
C ASP A 65 -18.88 -5.56 -4.27
N ALA A 66 -20.18 -5.49 -4.56
CA ALA A 66 -20.73 -5.77 -5.89
C ALA A 66 -20.27 -4.78 -6.98
N SER A 67 -19.71 -3.64 -6.60
CA SER A 67 -19.12 -2.63 -7.49
C SER A 67 -17.59 -2.73 -7.56
N GLY A 68 -16.98 -3.69 -6.85
CA GLY A 68 -15.53 -3.87 -6.80
C GLY A 68 -14.82 -2.96 -5.80
N HIS A 69 -15.55 -2.15 -5.02
CA HIS A 69 -14.96 -1.29 -4.01
C HIS A 69 -14.66 -2.06 -2.74
N PHE A 70 -13.58 -1.69 -2.05
CA PHE A 70 -13.22 -2.27 -0.77
C PHE A 70 -12.82 -1.21 0.25
N GLU A 71 -12.91 -1.58 1.51
CA GLU A 71 -12.43 -0.81 2.65
C GLU A 71 -11.74 -1.77 3.62
N ILE A 72 -10.45 -1.53 3.87
CA ILE A 72 -9.61 -2.38 4.74
C ILE A 72 -8.95 -1.52 5.82
N THR A 73 -9.09 -1.96 7.08
CA THR A 73 -8.44 -1.29 8.22
C THR A 73 -7.13 -1.98 8.55
N ILE A 74 -6.03 -1.26 8.39
CA ILE A 74 -4.68 -1.68 8.70
C ILE A 74 -4.36 -1.36 10.16
N PRO A 75 -3.83 -2.32 10.94
CA PRO A 75 -3.44 -2.07 12.32
C PRO A 75 -2.30 -1.06 12.39
N ALA A 76 -2.32 -0.22 13.43
CA ALA A 76 -1.31 0.79 13.73
C ALA A 76 0.14 0.27 13.74
N THR A 77 0.30 -1.00 14.10
CA THR A 77 1.59 -1.70 14.24
C THR A 77 2.08 -2.30 12.93
N ALA A 78 1.35 -2.13 11.82
CA ALA A 78 1.74 -2.65 10.52
C ALA A 78 3.08 -2.05 10.06
N PRO A 79 4.03 -2.88 9.60
CA PRO A 79 5.22 -2.39 8.92
C PRO A 79 4.84 -1.85 7.54
N TYR A 80 5.59 -0.85 7.08
CA TYR A 80 5.51 -0.33 5.71
C TYR A 80 6.88 -0.49 5.03
N PRO A 81 6.93 -0.77 3.72
CA PRO A 81 5.80 -0.94 2.81
C PRO A 81 5.00 -2.22 3.11
N LEU A 82 3.70 -2.19 2.83
CA LEU A 82 2.83 -3.37 2.87
C LEU A 82 2.24 -3.66 1.50
N LEU A 83 1.74 -4.86 1.33
CA LEU A 83 1.18 -5.35 0.07
C LEU A 83 -0.30 -5.64 0.22
N LEU A 84 -1.10 -5.04 -0.65
CA LEU A 84 -2.48 -5.45 -0.87
C LEU A 84 -2.50 -6.52 -1.96
N VAL A 85 -3.07 -7.68 -1.62
CA VAL A 85 -3.24 -8.82 -2.50
C VAL A 85 -4.73 -8.99 -2.75
N ALA A 86 -5.20 -8.67 -3.96
CA ALA A 86 -6.56 -8.99 -4.37
C ALA A 86 -6.57 -10.36 -5.03
N ARG A 87 -7.32 -11.30 -4.47
CA ARG A 87 -7.64 -12.60 -5.08
C ARG A 87 -8.96 -12.48 -5.82
N LEU A 88 -8.91 -12.60 -7.13
CA LEU A 88 -10.07 -12.47 -8.00
C LEU A 88 -10.83 -13.81 -8.05
N PRO A 89 -12.14 -13.80 -8.38
CA PRO A 89 -12.95 -15.02 -8.49
C PRO A 89 -12.44 -16.04 -9.52
N ASP A 90 -11.65 -15.61 -10.50
CA ASP A 90 -11.03 -16.44 -11.53
C ASP A 90 -9.69 -17.06 -11.11
N ASN A 91 -9.36 -17.02 -9.81
CA ASN A 91 -8.10 -17.45 -9.20
C ASN A 91 -6.87 -16.64 -9.66
N LYS A 92 -7.04 -15.48 -10.32
CA LYS A 92 -5.94 -14.54 -10.53
C LYS A 92 -5.67 -13.71 -9.28
N GLN A 93 -4.49 -13.13 -9.24
CA GLN A 93 -4.09 -12.21 -8.19
C GLN A 93 -3.55 -10.92 -8.78
N LEU A 94 -3.97 -9.81 -8.19
CA LEU A 94 -3.46 -8.48 -8.48
C LEU A 94 -2.87 -7.90 -7.21
N LEU A 95 -1.75 -7.21 -7.37
CA LEU A 95 -0.97 -6.67 -6.27
C LEU A 95 -1.00 -5.14 -6.29
N ALA A 96 -0.94 -4.53 -5.12
CA ALA A 96 -0.66 -3.11 -4.96
C ALA A 96 0.22 -2.89 -3.74
N VAL A 97 1.12 -1.90 -3.81
CA VAL A 97 2.00 -1.54 -2.70
C VAL A 97 1.49 -0.28 -2.02
N VAL A 98 1.45 -0.31 -0.70
CA VAL A 98 1.16 0.86 0.13
C VAL A 98 2.45 1.22 0.86
N THR A 99 2.95 2.44 0.62
CA THR A 99 4.28 2.87 1.07
C THR A 99 4.29 3.51 2.45
N SER A 100 3.14 3.99 2.94
CA SER A 100 3.03 4.61 4.26
C SER A 100 1.61 4.55 4.82
N ASN A 101 1.48 4.82 6.11
CA ASN A 101 0.19 4.91 6.81
C ASN A 101 -0.63 6.17 6.49
N GLN A 102 -0.11 7.06 5.64
CA GLN A 102 -0.80 8.26 5.18
C GLN A 102 -1.63 7.99 3.92
N VAL A 103 -1.42 6.84 3.27
CA VAL A 103 -2.21 6.41 2.13
C VAL A 103 -3.57 5.94 2.63
N VAL A 104 -4.62 6.64 2.22
CA VAL A 104 -6.03 6.32 2.54
C VAL A 104 -6.79 5.78 1.32
N GLU A 105 -6.19 5.89 0.13
CA GLU A 105 -6.77 5.46 -1.13
C GLU A 105 -5.72 4.71 -1.95
N GLN A 106 -6.03 3.49 -2.35
CA GLN A 106 -5.15 2.65 -3.14
C GLN A 106 -5.98 1.68 -3.99
N ASP A 107 -6.01 1.90 -5.30
CA ASP A 107 -6.62 0.96 -6.23
C ASP A 107 -5.74 -0.27 -6.45
N ILE A 108 -6.38 -1.38 -6.81
CA ILE A 108 -5.72 -2.63 -7.19
C ILE A 108 -6.08 -2.91 -8.65
N SER A 109 -5.07 -2.94 -9.51
CA SER A 109 -5.24 -3.12 -10.96
C SER A 109 -4.05 -3.86 -11.58
N PRO A 110 -4.14 -4.30 -12.86
CA PRO A 110 -2.98 -4.86 -13.58
C PRO A 110 -1.79 -3.89 -13.61
N TYR A 111 -2.05 -2.59 -13.54
CA TYR A 111 -1.00 -1.58 -13.49
C TYR A 111 -0.24 -1.59 -12.16
N THR A 112 -0.95 -1.56 -11.03
CA THR A 112 -0.30 -1.60 -9.71
C THR A 112 0.41 -2.93 -9.50
N ASP A 113 -0.14 -4.01 -10.06
CA ASP A 113 0.48 -5.33 -10.04
C ASP A 113 1.83 -5.33 -10.78
N LEU A 114 1.87 -4.73 -11.96
CA LEU A 114 3.10 -4.55 -12.74
C LEU A 114 4.14 -3.72 -11.98
N VAL A 115 3.72 -2.67 -11.26
CA VAL A 115 4.62 -1.86 -10.42
C VAL A 115 5.25 -2.71 -9.32
N VAL A 116 4.44 -3.48 -8.59
CA VAL A 116 4.94 -4.38 -7.53
C VAL A 116 5.93 -5.40 -8.10
N LYS A 117 5.57 -6.07 -9.20
CA LYS A 117 6.42 -7.09 -9.84
C LYS A 117 7.74 -6.49 -10.33
N SER A 118 7.69 -5.31 -10.94
CA SER A 118 8.89 -4.61 -11.43
C SER A 118 9.77 -4.12 -10.28
N ALA A 119 9.19 -3.59 -9.20
CA ALA A 119 9.94 -3.15 -8.03
C ALA A 119 10.69 -4.34 -7.37
N ARG A 120 10.04 -5.50 -7.28
CA ARG A 120 10.68 -6.74 -6.82
C ARG A 120 11.86 -7.16 -7.71
N GLN A 121 11.73 -7.04 -9.03
CA GLN A 121 12.83 -7.31 -9.97
C GLN A 121 14.00 -6.33 -9.80
N LEU A 122 13.74 -5.10 -9.34
CA LEU A 122 14.75 -4.08 -9.06
C LEU A 122 15.43 -4.26 -7.68
N GLY A 123 15.06 -5.30 -6.91
CA GLY A 123 15.70 -5.62 -5.64
C GLY A 123 14.84 -5.37 -4.40
N GLY A 124 13.53 -5.23 -4.54
CA GLY A 124 12.57 -5.15 -3.42
C GLY A 124 11.67 -3.93 -3.46
N LEU A 125 10.73 -3.83 -2.50
CA LEU A 125 9.73 -2.77 -2.43
C LEU A 125 10.29 -1.48 -1.80
N THR A 126 11.48 -1.05 -2.19
CA THR A 126 12.03 0.23 -1.73
C THR A 126 11.33 1.41 -2.42
N PRO A 127 11.29 2.60 -1.81
CA PRO A 127 10.70 3.79 -2.44
C PRO A 127 11.30 4.10 -3.82
N GLU A 128 12.62 3.93 -3.95
CA GLU A 128 13.37 4.13 -5.20
C GLU A 128 12.94 3.14 -6.30
N ASN A 129 12.83 1.86 -5.93
CA ASN A 129 12.43 0.80 -6.86
C ASN A 129 10.96 0.95 -7.28
N ILE A 130 10.08 1.31 -6.35
CA ILE A 130 8.66 1.56 -6.64
C ILE A 130 8.52 2.76 -7.58
N ALA A 131 9.25 3.86 -7.34
CA ALA A 131 9.23 5.02 -8.22
C ALA A 131 9.74 4.70 -9.63
N LYS A 132 10.85 3.96 -9.73
CA LYS A 132 11.41 3.50 -11.02
C LYS A 132 10.47 2.53 -11.74
N ALA A 133 9.87 1.59 -11.01
CA ALA A 133 8.89 0.65 -11.52
C ALA A 133 7.62 1.35 -12.03
N ALA A 134 7.10 2.31 -11.28
CA ALA A 134 5.96 3.14 -11.69
C ALA A 134 6.28 3.91 -12.97
N GLY A 135 7.45 4.56 -13.04
CA GLY A 135 7.90 5.26 -14.26
C GLY A 135 8.01 4.32 -15.48
N ALA A 136 8.49 3.09 -15.28
CA ALA A 136 8.57 2.09 -16.35
C ALA A 136 7.19 1.58 -16.79
N ALA A 137 6.28 1.35 -15.85
CA ALA A 137 4.94 0.84 -16.11
C ALA A 137 4.10 1.79 -16.98
N ILE A 138 4.34 3.11 -16.91
CA ILE A 138 3.69 4.11 -17.79
C ILE A 138 3.92 3.78 -19.27
N ASN A 139 5.12 3.31 -19.62
CA ASN A 139 5.48 2.99 -21.01
C ASN A 139 4.99 1.60 -21.47
N MET A 140 4.56 0.75 -20.53
CA MET A 140 4.16 -0.63 -20.80
C MET A 140 2.65 -0.80 -20.99
N ARG A 141 1.86 0.28 -20.86
CA ARG A 141 0.43 0.23 -21.18
C ARG A 141 0.26 -0.12 -22.66
N PRO A 142 -0.33 -1.27 -23.02
CA PRO A 142 -0.82 -1.46 -24.37
C PRO A 142 -1.80 -0.32 -24.60
N SER A 143 -1.57 0.49 -25.63
CA SER A 143 -2.48 1.55 -26.04
C SER A 143 -3.90 0.99 -26.10
N GLN A 144 -4.71 1.22 -25.06
CA GLN A 144 -6.15 1.07 -25.17
C GLN A 144 -6.55 1.88 -26.40
N GLY A 145 -7.17 1.19 -27.36
CA GLY A 145 -7.47 1.68 -28.70
C GLY A 145 -8.47 2.84 -28.70
N GLY A 146 -8.04 4.01 -28.26
CA GLY A 146 -8.71 5.28 -28.42
C GLY A 146 -7.74 6.25 -29.06
N LYS A 147 -7.85 6.40 -30.38
CA LYS A 147 -7.31 7.50 -31.21
C LYS A 147 -6.19 8.31 -30.54
N ARG A 148 -4.93 7.94 -30.81
CA ARG A 148 -3.86 8.95 -30.87
C ARG A 148 -4.27 9.93 -31.97
N SER A 149 -4.93 11.03 -31.60
CA SER A 149 -4.96 12.23 -32.43
C SER A 149 -3.53 12.75 -32.52
N SER A 150 -2.75 12.20 -33.45
CA SER A 150 -1.51 12.82 -33.93
C SER A 150 -1.85 14.01 -34.83
N THR A 151 -2.68 14.92 -34.33
CA THR A 151 -2.99 16.18 -35.02
C THR A 151 -2.27 17.28 -34.27
N GLY A 152 -1.10 17.65 -34.79
CA GLY A 152 -0.60 19.01 -34.64
C GLY A 152 0.28 19.33 -33.44
N PHE A 153 1.44 18.66 -33.31
CA PHE A 153 2.61 19.33 -32.75
C PHE A 153 3.76 19.26 -33.75
N LYS A 154 3.58 19.96 -34.88
CA LYS A 154 4.68 20.36 -35.74
C LYS A 154 5.12 21.75 -35.30
N GLY A 155 5.82 21.80 -34.17
CA GLY A 155 6.61 22.96 -33.77
C GLY A 155 7.80 23.08 -34.71
N ASP A 156 7.56 23.58 -35.93
CA ASP A 156 8.61 24.10 -36.78
C ASP A 156 8.92 25.54 -36.34
N LEU A 157 10.07 25.69 -35.69
CA LEU A 157 10.57 26.89 -35.03
C LEU A 157 11.30 27.84 -36.00
N THR A 158 10.95 27.90 -37.30
CA THR A 158 11.62 28.82 -38.25
C THR A 158 10.72 29.72 -39.10
N LYS A 159 9.56 30.15 -38.59
CA LYS A 159 8.86 31.30 -39.19
C LYS A 159 8.76 32.49 -38.24
N GLN A 160 9.91 32.94 -37.79
CA GLN A 160 10.16 34.36 -37.61
C GLN A 160 10.77 34.90 -38.91
N TYR A 161 10.31 36.07 -39.33
CA TYR A 161 10.76 36.89 -40.47
C TYR A 161 10.19 36.58 -41.87
N GLY A 162 9.45 37.56 -42.40
CA GLY A 162 9.71 38.08 -43.74
C GLY A 162 8.56 38.02 -44.75
N GLY A 163 8.12 39.19 -45.20
CA GLY A 163 7.89 39.41 -46.64
C GLY A 163 6.47 39.72 -47.08
N TRP A 164 6.23 41.02 -47.31
CA TRP A 164 5.42 41.66 -48.36
C TRP A 164 4.73 40.76 -49.40
N HIS A 165 3.40 40.89 -49.56
CA HIS A 165 2.73 41.62 -50.66
C HIS A 165 1.22 41.68 -50.40
#